data_AF-A0A2D9XJ10-F1
#
_entry.id   AF-A0A2D9XJ10-F1
#
_cell.length_a   1.000
_cell.length_b   1.000
_cell.length_c   1.000
_cell.angle_alpha   90.00
_cell.angle_beta   90.00
_cell.angle_gamma   90.00
#
_symmetry.space_group_name_H-M   'P 1'
#
loop_
_entity.id
_entity.type
_entity.pdbx_description
1 polymer ?
#
loop_
_entity_poly.entity_id
_entity_poly.type
_entity_poly.pdbx_seq_one_letter_code
_entity_poly.pdbx_strand_id
1 'polypeptide(L)'
;MNLLKILVFFLLPYTLLWAQKNMIEEIYSQDVFREDFKESSGKFPTEQIGDKFAILLESEDQYFIGTEKSNYTVMVNWENDLTEFELRSVIKMAPEDKLSILPGQTPQIAGIIMQYNPDTQEGLIFEINSFKKYRLIYMKNDSKNRNLTYSKDNDWIKSENLKKNERNEIRIKSKENKFEFYINGELEFKIDLSKKRIDALAAGRFGFHLGPQTKIKIDYLYISASKHYTGRNQLLKLTEEEVKAIITENTKLKDKKKSDEIKEIEELKKVISLVENQLKELHQTNDSLMKQNLELEPFRELMGDNKDFIYTLSKDLENEIKSTTTLKELNKTLIDSIEILHEKQKLFKLEYLKAIESIRKEHKKDTIE
;
A
#
# COMPACT_ATOMS: atom_id res chain seq x y z
N MET A 1 -48.90 38.41 50.96
CA MET A 1 -47.88 38.51 49.88
C MET A 1 -46.47 38.03 50.29
N ASN A 2 -46.22 37.68 51.57
CA ASN A 2 -44.87 37.26 52.04
C ASN A 2 -44.61 35.75 51.99
N LEU A 3 -45.63 34.90 52.16
CA LEU A 3 -45.48 33.43 52.12
C LEU A 3 -45.04 32.90 50.74
N LEU A 4 -45.57 33.46 49.64
CA LEU A 4 -45.20 33.05 48.28
C LEU A 4 -43.74 33.41 47.95
N LYS A 5 -43.26 34.57 48.42
CA LYS A 5 -41.87 35.00 48.23
C LYS A 5 -40.89 34.12 49.03
N ILE A 6 -41.26 33.72 50.25
CA ILE A 6 -40.47 32.81 51.07
C ILE A 6 -40.43 31.40 50.44
N LEU A 7 -41.56 30.90 49.92
CA LEU A 7 -41.62 29.59 49.25
C LEU A 7 -40.72 29.55 48.00
N VAL A 8 -40.75 30.60 47.16
CA VAL A 8 -39.88 30.71 45.97
C VAL A 8 -38.40 30.76 46.37
N PHE A 9 -38.06 31.44 47.46
CA PHE A 9 -36.68 31.53 47.95
C PHE A 9 -36.15 30.20 48.50
N PHE A 10 -37.01 29.36 49.09
CA PHE A 10 -36.64 28.01 49.55
C PHE A 10 -36.59 26.96 48.43
N LEU A 11 -37.31 27.16 47.32
CA LEU A 11 -37.29 26.25 46.16
C LEU A 11 -36.08 26.48 45.24
N LEU A 12 -35.55 27.70 45.17
CA LEU A 12 -34.37 28.08 44.37
C LEU A 12 -33.09 27.28 44.64
N PRO A 13 -32.68 27.00 45.90
CA PRO A 13 -31.47 26.19 46.13
C PRO A 13 -31.64 24.72 45.73
N TYR A 14 -32.86 24.17 45.78
CA TYR A 14 -33.12 22.77 45.41
C TYR A 14 -33.00 22.52 43.90
N THR A 15 -33.36 23.49 43.05
CA THR A 15 -33.23 23.35 41.60
C THR A 15 -31.78 23.47 41.12
N LEU A 16 -30.96 24.28 41.81
CA LEU A 16 -29.53 24.43 41.52
C LEU A 16 -28.72 23.17 41.88
N LEU A 17 -29.00 22.54 43.03
CA LEU A 17 -28.38 21.28 43.44
C LEU A 17 -28.72 20.11 42.50
N TRP A 18 -29.94 20.09 41.95
CA TRP A 18 -30.35 19.08 40.96
C TRP A 18 -29.72 19.27 39.57
N ALA A 19 -29.33 20.50 39.21
CA ALA A 19 -28.67 20.79 37.95
C ALA A 19 -27.24 20.25 37.89
N GLN A 20 -26.53 20.23 39.04
CA GLN A 20 -25.17 19.71 39.17
C GLN A 20 -25.10 18.17 39.27
N LYS A 21 -26.11 17.51 39.85
CA LYS A 21 -26.14 16.05 40.11
C LYS A 21 -26.13 15.15 38.85
N ASN A 22 -26.13 15.73 37.64
CA ASN A 22 -26.18 14.99 36.38
C ASN A 22 -24.94 15.20 35.50
N MET A 23 -23.82 15.64 36.07
CA MET A 23 -22.56 15.75 35.33
C MET A 23 -21.76 14.45 35.36
N ILE A 24 -20.86 14.26 34.39
CA ILE A 24 -19.89 13.16 34.42
C ILE A 24 -18.73 13.54 35.34
N GLU A 25 -18.68 12.94 36.53
CA GLU A 25 -17.64 13.15 37.54
C GLU A 25 -16.37 12.31 37.31
N GLU A 26 -16.40 11.37 36.36
CA GLU A 26 -15.28 10.49 36.03
C GLU A 26 -14.03 11.27 35.61
N ILE A 27 -12.87 10.80 36.07
CA ILE A 27 -11.57 11.38 35.76
C ILE A 27 -10.86 10.50 34.73
N TYR A 28 -10.79 11.01 33.50
CA TYR A 28 -10.11 10.36 32.38
C TYR A 28 -8.63 10.73 32.36
N SER A 29 -7.82 10.02 33.14
CA SER A 29 -6.39 10.35 33.32
C SER A 29 -5.43 9.48 32.52
N GLN A 30 -5.91 8.47 31.79
CA GLN A 30 -5.06 7.56 31.03
C GLN A 30 -5.14 7.87 29.54
N ASP A 31 -4.10 8.46 28.96
CA ASP A 31 -4.07 8.78 27.54
C ASP A 31 -3.86 7.51 26.70
N VAL A 32 -4.94 7.00 26.12
CA VAL A 32 -4.94 5.73 25.37
C VAL A 32 -4.74 5.93 23.86
N PHE A 33 -4.97 7.15 23.38
CA PHE A 33 -4.64 7.57 22.03
C PHE A 33 -4.19 9.02 22.00
N ARG A 34 -3.08 9.28 21.30
CA ARG A 34 -2.54 10.62 21.10
C ARG A 34 -2.06 10.79 19.66
N GLU A 35 -2.58 11.82 19.01
CA GLU A 35 -2.12 12.27 17.70
C GLU A 35 -1.91 13.79 17.74
N ASP A 36 -0.66 14.21 17.53
CA ASP A 36 -0.22 15.61 17.53
C ASP A 36 0.05 16.13 16.10
N PHE A 37 -0.03 15.26 15.08
CA PHE A 37 0.20 15.58 13.66
C PHE A 37 1.56 16.23 13.33
N LYS A 38 2.57 15.96 14.15
CA LYS A 38 3.96 16.38 13.92
C LYS A 38 4.69 15.52 12.89
N GLU A 39 4.34 14.24 12.86
CA GLU A 39 4.87 13.24 11.94
C GLU A 39 3.78 12.25 11.59
N SER A 40 3.90 11.58 10.45
CA SER A 40 2.92 10.58 10.04
C SER A 40 2.92 9.38 10.98
N SER A 41 1.82 9.18 11.72
CA SER A 41 1.64 8.01 12.59
C SER A 41 1.17 6.76 11.86
N GLY A 42 0.77 6.88 10.58
CA GLY A 42 0.10 5.83 9.82
C GLY A 42 -1.33 5.49 10.29
N LYS A 43 -1.84 6.16 11.34
CA LYS A 43 -3.20 5.94 11.87
C LYS A 43 -4.25 6.79 11.16
N PHE A 44 -3.83 7.91 10.58
CA PHE A 44 -4.68 8.78 9.76
C PHE A 44 -4.35 8.59 8.27
N PRO A 45 -5.34 8.40 7.40
CA PRO A 45 -5.10 8.21 5.98
C PRO A 45 -4.64 9.52 5.32
N THR A 46 -3.55 9.49 4.56
CA THR A 46 -3.15 10.62 3.71
C THR A 46 -3.50 10.28 2.27
N GLU A 47 -4.51 10.95 1.72
CA GLU A 47 -5.09 10.62 0.42
C GLU A 47 -5.69 11.85 -0.29
N GLN A 48 -5.74 11.77 -1.62
CA GLN A 48 -6.46 12.73 -2.46
C GLN A 48 -7.26 11.96 -3.50
N ILE A 49 -8.59 12.02 -3.40
CA ILE A 49 -9.53 11.28 -4.25
C ILE A 49 -10.55 12.27 -4.81
N GLY A 50 -10.35 12.68 -6.07
CA GLY A 50 -11.22 13.64 -6.74
C GLY A 50 -11.23 14.99 -6.03
N ASP A 51 -12.40 15.39 -5.50
CA ASP A 51 -12.61 16.64 -4.76
C ASP A 51 -12.33 16.53 -3.25
N LYS A 52 -11.95 15.34 -2.78
CA LYS A 52 -11.68 15.05 -1.36
C LYS A 52 -10.19 14.93 -1.13
N PHE A 53 -9.73 15.49 -0.03
CA PHE A 53 -8.34 15.32 0.40
C PHE A 53 -8.26 15.24 1.92
N ALA A 54 -7.32 14.42 2.38
CA ALA A 54 -6.86 14.38 3.75
C ALA A 54 -5.33 14.34 3.71
N ILE A 55 -4.66 15.36 4.25
CA ILE A 55 -3.22 15.51 4.17
C ILE A 55 -2.63 15.93 5.51
N LEU A 56 -1.46 15.39 5.82
CA LEU A 56 -0.62 15.86 6.90
C LEU A 56 0.26 17.00 6.39
N LEU A 57 0.23 18.15 7.06
CA LEU A 57 1.16 19.25 6.83
C LEU A 57 2.12 19.33 8.01
N GLU A 58 3.20 18.56 7.94
CA GLU A 58 4.24 18.48 8.99
C GLU A 58 4.86 19.85 9.29
N SER A 59 4.94 20.76 8.32
CA SER A 59 5.46 22.12 8.55
C SER A 59 4.56 22.98 9.44
N GLU A 60 3.29 22.62 9.61
CA GLU A 60 2.32 23.33 10.44
C GLU A 60 1.84 22.51 11.65
N ASP A 61 2.40 21.30 11.88
CA ASP A 61 1.94 20.34 12.89
C ASP A 61 0.41 20.12 12.85
N GLN A 62 -0.15 20.03 11.64
CA GLN A 62 -1.61 20.08 11.43
C GLN A 62 -2.08 19.08 10.37
N TYR A 63 -3.26 18.54 10.62
CA TYR A 63 -3.95 17.66 9.69
C TYR A 63 -5.09 18.38 8.97
N PHE A 64 -5.09 18.31 7.65
CA PHE A 64 -5.99 19.06 6.80
C PHE A 64 -6.93 18.12 6.09
N ILE A 65 -8.22 18.40 6.19
CA ILE A 65 -9.25 17.63 5.51
C ILE A 65 -10.12 18.59 4.73
N GLY A 66 -10.47 18.22 3.49
CA GLY A 66 -11.38 19.02 2.69
C GLY A 66 -12.18 18.21 1.69
N THR A 67 -13.32 18.78 1.31
CA THR A 67 -14.22 18.25 0.28
C THR A 67 -14.99 19.40 -0.36
N GLU A 68 -15.35 19.28 -1.65
CA GLU A 68 -16.07 20.33 -2.36
C GLU A 68 -17.53 19.95 -2.63
N LYS A 69 -17.79 18.75 -3.15
CA LYS A 69 -19.09 18.36 -3.71
C LYS A 69 -19.93 17.48 -2.80
N SER A 70 -19.30 16.64 -1.98
CA SER A 70 -20.01 15.60 -1.21
C SER A 70 -19.47 15.45 0.21
N ASN A 71 -20.20 14.73 1.05
CA ASN A 71 -19.73 14.41 2.39
C ASN A 71 -18.41 13.61 2.32
N TYR A 72 -17.51 13.87 3.25
CA TYR A 72 -16.26 13.14 3.37
C TYR A 72 -16.03 12.74 4.83
N THR A 73 -15.57 11.51 5.03
CA THR A 73 -15.35 10.94 6.35
C THR A 73 -13.96 10.36 6.38
N VAL A 74 -13.20 10.73 7.40
CA VAL A 74 -11.86 10.22 7.67
C VAL A 74 -11.92 9.46 8.99
N MET A 75 -11.73 8.14 8.94
CA MET A 75 -11.71 7.31 10.14
C MET A 75 -10.29 7.09 10.62
N VAL A 76 -10.11 7.09 11.93
CA VAL A 76 -8.83 6.72 12.56
C VAL A 76 -8.66 5.21 12.44
N ASN A 77 -7.53 4.79 11.90
CA ASN A 77 -7.11 3.40 11.89
C ASN A 77 -6.48 3.03 13.25
N TRP A 78 -7.35 2.89 14.26
CA TRP A 78 -6.97 2.52 15.61
C TRP A 78 -8.02 1.62 16.24
N GLU A 79 -7.60 0.39 16.54
CA GLU A 79 -8.46 -0.57 17.23
C GLU A 79 -8.56 -0.23 18.72
N ASN A 80 -9.79 -0.26 19.23
CA ASN A 80 -10.07 0.02 20.63
C ASN A 80 -11.33 -0.70 21.10
N ASP A 81 -11.48 -0.79 22.42
CA ASP A 81 -12.62 -1.35 23.13
C ASP A 81 -13.28 -0.31 24.06
N LEU A 82 -13.13 0.99 23.74
CA LEU A 82 -13.64 2.07 24.58
C LEU A 82 -15.14 2.29 24.40
N THR A 83 -15.88 2.14 25.49
CA THR A 83 -17.26 2.60 25.64
C THR A 83 -17.38 3.87 26.49
N GLU A 84 -16.34 4.18 27.24
CA GLU A 84 -16.24 5.35 28.11
C GLU A 84 -14.91 6.06 27.85
N PHE A 85 -14.96 7.36 27.61
CA PHE A 85 -13.78 8.12 27.19
C PHE A 85 -13.96 9.62 27.41
N GLU A 86 -12.84 10.34 27.47
CA GLU A 86 -12.76 11.75 27.14
C GLU A 86 -12.04 11.90 25.81
N LEU A 87 -12.66 12.58 24.85
CA LEU A 87 -12.06 12.95 23.56
C LEU A 87 -11.80 14.45 23.56
N ARG A 88 -10.63 14.87 23.11
CA ARG A 88 -10.27 16.28 22.88
C ARG A 88 -9.68 16.46 21.49
N SER A 89 -10.14 17.48 20.78
CA SER A 89 -9.59 17.87 19.48
C SER A 89 -9.78 19.36 19.26
N VAL A 90 -8.89 19.98 18.49
CA VAL A 90 -9.07 21.37 18.03
C VAL A 90 -9.37 21.37 16.55
N ILE A 91 -10.47 22.00 16.16
CA ILE A 91 -10.91 22.14 14.79
C ILE A 91 -10.93 23.62 14.41
N LYS A 92 -10.36 23.94 13.24
CA LYS A 92 -10.41 25.26 12.62
C LYS A 92 -10.94 25.16 11.20
N MET A 93 -12.06 25.81 10.92
CA MET A 93 -12.59 25.92 9.55
C MET A 93 -11.80 26.95 8.74
N ALA A 94 -11.67 26.71 7.44
CA ALA A 94 -11.12 27.68 6.53
C ALA A 94 -12.00 28.94 6.47
N PRO A 95 -11.42 30.13 6.29
CA PRO A 95 -12.19 31.34 6.01
C PRO A 95 -13.13 31.15 4.79
N GLU A 96 -14.38 31.62 4.90
CA GLU A 96 -15.42 31.46 3.86
C GLU A 96 -15.03 32.12 2.53
N ASP A 97 -14.24 33.20 2.56
CA ASP A 97 -13.70 33.91 1.38
C ASP A 97 -12.63 33.11 0.62
N LYS A 98 -12.03 32.11 1.26
CA LYS A 98 -11.10 31.15 0.62
C LYS A 98 -11.82 29.96 0.00
N LEU A 99 -13.14 29.96 0.05
CA LEU A 99 -13.98 28.93 -0.52
C LEU A 99 -14.88 29.59 -1.58
N SER A 100 -15.21 28.86 -2.64
CA SER A 100 -16.19 29.31 -3.63
C SER A 100 -17.62 29.24 -3.10
N ILE A 101 -17.83 29.67 -1.85
CA ILE A 101 -19.12 29.72 -1.17
C ILE A 101 -19.68 31.12 -1.40
N LEU A 102 -20.79 31.23 -2.11
CA LEU A 102 -21.48 32.51 -2.26
C LEU A 102 -22.12 32.92 -0.91
N PRO A 103 -22.15 34.22 -0.57
CA PRO A 103 -22.86 34.70 0.62
C PRO A 103 -24.33 34.20 0.61
N GLY A 104 -24.72 33.45 1.64
CA GLY A 104 -26.06 32.84 1.75
C GLY A 104 -26.16 31.35 1.38
N GLN A 105 -25.04 30.69 1.06
CA GLN A 105 -24.98 29.24 0.82
C GLN A 105 -24.82 28.41 2.10
N THR A 106 -24.87 27.09 1.94
CA THR A 106 -24.70 26.07 2.99
C THR A 106 -23.43 26.33 3.81
N PRO A 107 -23.52 26.35 5.15
CA PRO A 107 -22.34 26.56 5.97
C PRO A 107 -21.36 25.40 5.81
N GLN A 108 -20.08 25.67 6.08
CA GLN A 108 -19.13 24.57 6.29
C GLN A 108 -19.57 23.76 7.49
N ILE A 109 -19.50 22.43 7.41
CA ILE A 109 -19.90 21.50 8.46
C ILE A 109 -18.74 20.57 8.75
N ALA A 110 -18.29 20.55 10.00
CA ALA A 110 -17.27 19.65 10.48
C ALA A 110 -17.79 18.90 11.70
N GLY A 111 -17.53 17.60 11.79
CA GLY A 111 -17.98 16.77 12.89
C GLY A 111 -16.94 15.80 13.37
N ILE A 112 -17.09 15.40 14.63
CA ILE A 112 -16.31 14.34 15.26
C ILE A 112 -17.21 13.10 15.32
N ILE A 113 -16.74 12.02 14.71
CA ILE A 113 -17.38 10.71 14.77
C ILE A 113 -16.85 9.96 15.99
N MET A 114 -17.75 9.36 16.76
CA MET A 114 -17.41 8.57 17.94
C MET A 114 -18.21 7.28 17.98
N GLN A 115 -17.57 6.21 18.46
CA GLN A 115 -18.14 4.87 18.59
C GLN A 115 -18.82 4.35 17.32
N TYR A 116 -18.25 4.63 16.14
CA TYR A 116 -18.78 4.11 14.89
C TYR A 116 -18.44 2.63 14.73
N ASN A 117 -19.45 1.78 14.76
CA ASN A 117 -19.32 0.35 14.48
C ASN A 117 -19.59 0.09 12.98
N PRO A 118 -18.61 -0.40 12.20
CA PRO A 118 -18.79 -0.66 10.77
C PRO A 118 -19.75 -1.81 10.48
N ASP A 119 -19.90 -2.78 11.38
CA ASP A 119 -20.77 -3.95 11.19
C ASP A 119 -22.24 -3.58 11.36
N THR A 120 -22.54 -2.75 12.37
CA THR A 120 -23.92 -2.27 12.64
C THR A 120 -24.23 -0.94 11.96
N GLN A 121 -23.21 -0.27 11.39
CA GLN A 121 -23.27 1.10 10.86
C GLN A 121 -23.89 2.10 11.84
N GLU A 122 -23.59 1.92 13.11
CA GLU A 122 -24.14 2.69 14.22
C GLU A 122 -23.05 3.56 14.85
N GLY A 123 -23.39 4.78 15.27
CA GLY A 123 -22.46 5.66 15.96
C GLY A 123 -23.03 7.05 16.20
N LEU A 124 -22.20 7.97 16.72
CA LEU A 124 -22.57 9.38 16.87
C LEU A 124 -21.67 10.28 16.04
N ILE A 125 -22.24 11.38 15.55
CA ILE A 125 -21.51 12.51 14.99
C ILE A 125 -21.91 13.76 15.76
N PHE A 126 -20.95 14.43 16.39
CA PHE A 126 -21.13 15.78 16.90
C PHE A 126 -20.62 16.77 15.87
N GLU A 127 -21.52 17.53 15.27
CA GLU A 127 -21.20 18.49 14.21
C GLU A 127 -21.22 19.93 14.72
N ILE A 128 -20.32 20.74 14.19
CA ILE A 128 -20.28 22.19 14.29
C ILE A 128 -20.27 22.79 12.87
N ASN A 129 -20.71 24.04 12.73
CA ASN A 129 -20.71 24.72 11.44
C ASN A 129 -20.19 26.16 11.47
N SER A 130 -19.89 26.73 10.29
CA SER A 130 -19.35 28.09 10.18
C SER A 130 -20.31 29.20 10.63
N PHE A 131 -21.60 28.87 10.83
CA PHE A 131 -22.62 29.76 11.41
C PHE A 131 -22.69 29.67 12.95
N LYS A 132 -21.68 29.09 13.59
CA LYS A 132 -21.61 28.92 15.05
C LYS A 132 -22.77 28.11 15.61
N LYS A 133 -23.20 27.08 14.89
CA LYS A 133 -24.20 26.13 15.37
C LYS A 133 -23.59 24.76 15.53
N TYR A 134 -24.18 23.96 16.41
CA TYR A 134 -23.86 22.56 16.59
C TYR A 134 -25.10 21.68 16.51
N ARG A 135 -24.90 20.38 16.28
CA ARG A 135 -25.91 19.34 16.44
C ARG A 135 -25.28 18.00 16.78
N LEU A 136 -26.07 17.11 17.38
CA LEU A 136 -25.67 15.72 17.61
C LEU A 136 -26.53 14.81 16.75
N ILE A 137 -25.90 13.92 16.00
CA ILE A 137 -26.54 12.97 15.11
C ILE A 137 -26.25 11.55 15.61
N TYR A 138 -27.28 10.72 15.69
CA TYR A 138 -27.16 9.28 15.82
C TYR A 138 -27.32 8.63 14.45
N MET A 139 -26.30 7.90 14.03
CA MET A 139 -26.27 7.14 12.79
C MET A 139 -26.78 5.73 13.04
N LYS A 140 -27.58 5.20 12.11
CA LYS A 140 -28.00 3.80 12.08
C LYS A 140 -28.24 3.35 10.64
N ASN A 141 -27.99 2.06 10.37
CA ASN A 141 -28.08 1.36 9.07
C ASN A 141 -29.42 1.52 8.29
N ASP A 142 -30.42 2.24 8.80
CA ASP A 142 -31.75 2.37 8.19
C ASP A 142 -31.90 3.59 7.27
N SER A 143 -30.79 4.23 6.89
CA SER A 143 -30.73 5.48 6.09
C SER A 143 -31.41 6.70 6.72
N LYS A 144 -31.79 6.65 8.01
CA LYS A 144 -32.36 7.78 8.75
C LYS A 144 -31.51 8.12 9.96
N ASN A 145 -30.43 8.86 9.68
CA ASN A 145 -29.72 9.61 10.72
C ASN A 145 -30.73 10.39 11.57
N ARG A 146 -30.68 10.20 12.88
CA ARG A 146 -31.58 10.85 13.83
C ARG A 146 -30.85 11.98 14.54
N ASN A 147 -31.31 13.20 14.36
CA ASN A 147 -30.84 14.32 15.19
C ASN A 147 -31.30 14.14 16.64
N LEU A 148 -30.36 14.33 17.57
CA LEU A 148 -30.56 14.18 19.00
C LEU A 148 -30.62 15.53 19.73
N THR A 149 -30.08 16.58 19.12
CA THR A 149 -30.36 17.97 19.49
C THR A 149 -31.78 18.34 19.06
N TYR A 150 -32.51 19.09 19.89
CA TYR A 150 -33.88 19.49 19.58
C TYR A 150 -33.91 21.01 19.37
N SER A 151 -34.17 21.44 18.13
CA SER A 151 -34.28 22.85 17.75
C SER A 151 -35.25 23.02 16.59
N LYS A 152 -35.92 24.18 16.53
CA LYS A 152 -36.80 24.53 15.39
C LYS A 152 -36.04 24.76 14.08
N ASP A 153 -34.72 24.93 14.15
CA ASP A 153 -33.86 25.26 13.02
C ASP A 153 -33.12 24.01 12.49
N ASN A 154 -33.87 23.05 11.93
CA ASN A 154 -33.32 21.77 11.43
C ASN A 154 -32.39 21.08 12.43
N ASP A 155 -32.75 21.13 13.71
CA ASP A 155 -32.01 20.56 14.85
C ASP A 155 -30.62 21.16 15.12
N TRP A 156 -30.26 22.27 14.46
CA TRP A 156 -29.09 23.08 14.79
C TRP A 156 -29.35 23.99 15.98
N ILE A 157 -28.39 24.04 16.91
CA ILE A 157 -28.41 24.90 18.09
C ILE A 157 -27.28 25.92 17.97
N LYS A 158 -27.59 27.21 18.12
CA LYS A 158 -26.57 28.27 18.14
C LYS A 158 -25.73 28.15 19.43
N SER A 159 -24.41 28.21 19.29
CA SER A 159 -23.45 28.29 20.40
C SER A 159 -22.79 29.65 20.41
N GLU A 160 -22.73 30.27 21.59
CA GLU A 160 -21.98 31.52 21.80
C GLU A 160 -20.48 31.24 22.01
N ASN A 161 -20.11 30.00 22.35
CA ASN A 161 -18.73 29.62 22.59
C ASN A 161 -17.98 29.24 21.31
N LEU A 162 -18.67 28.97 20.19
CA LEU A 162 -18.05 28.77 18.89
C LEU A 162 -17.48 30.06 18.29
N LYS A 163 -16.22 29.99 17.85
CA LYS A 163 -15.49 31.07 17.20
C LYS A 163 -15.43 30.82 15.69
N LYS A 164 -15.64 31.86 14.89
CA LYS A 164 -15.62 31.78 13.43
C LYS A 164 -14.18 31.88 12.93
N ASN A 165 -13.77 31.01 12.00
CA ASN A 165 -12.44 31.01 11.37
C ASN A 165 -11.25 30.91 12.36
N GLU A 166 -11.51 30.49 13.60
CA GLU A 166 -10.54 30.37 14.69
C GLU A 166 -10.48 28.93 15.20
N ARG A 167 -9.50 28.68 16.08
CA ARG A 167 -9.37 27.39 16.78
C ARG A 167 -10.56 27.21 17.71
N ASN A 168 -11.26 26.09 17.57
CA ASN A 168 -12.30 25.66 18.49
C ASN A 168 -11.89 24.33 19.12
N GLU A 169 -11.65 24.34 20.43
CA GLU A 169 -11.44 23.12 21.19
C GLU A 169 -12.78 22.44 21.43
N ILE A 170 -12.89 21.19 21.00
CA ILE A 170 -14.04 20.33 21.24
C ILE A 170 -13.61 19.25 22.22
N ARG A 171 -14.31 19.17 23.35
CA ARG A 171 -14.12 18.12 24.35
C ARG A 171 -15.42 17.36 24.55
N ILE A 172 -15.35 16.04 24.52
CA ILE A 172 -16.50 15.15 24.65
C ILE A 172 -16.20 14.13 25.74
N LYS A 173 -17.08 14.00 26.73
CA LYS A 173 -17.00 12.96 27.76
C LYS A 173 -18.13 11.95 27.55
N SER A 174 -17.84 10.66 27.74
CA SER A 174 -18.80 9.57 27.68
C SER A 174 -18.67 8.64 28.88
N LYS A 175 -19.78 8.41 29.59
CA LYS A 175 -19.89 7.49 30.73
C LYS A 175 -21.29 6.87 30.76
N GLU A 176 -21.40 5.54 30.82
CA GLU A 176 -22.69 4.84 30.97
C GLU A 176 -23.80 5.38 30.03
N ASN A 177 -23.52 5.53 28.74
CA ASN A 177 -24.48 6.03 27.72
C ASN A 177 -24.88 7.52 27.87
N LYS A 178 -24.21 8.27 28.75
CA LYS A 178 -24.34 9.71 28.90
C LYS A 178 -23.16 10.39 28.21
N PHE A 179 -23.45 11.51 27.56
CA PHE A 179 -22.45 12.31 26.87
C PHE A 179 -22.55 13.77 27.30
N GLU A 180 -21.38 14.40 27.45
CA GLU A 180 -21.23 15.83 27.68
C GLU A 180 -20.32 16.41 26.61
N PHE A 181 -20.78 17.49 25.97
CA PHE A 181 -20.09 18.16 24.88
C PHE A 181 -19.71 19.56 25.34
N TYR A 182 -18.43 19.87 25.24
CA TYR A 182 -17.86 21.15 25.59
C TYR A 182 -17.22 21.79 24.35
N ILE A 183 -17.40 23.09 24.22
CA ILE A 183 -16.75 23.90 23.18
C ILE A 183 -15.98 25.01 23.87
N ASN A 184 -14.68 25.11 23.59
CA ASN A 184 -13.78 26.11 24.16
C ASN A 184 -13.83 26.16 25.70
N GLY A 185 -13.92 24.99 26.34
CA GLY A 185 -13.96 24.82 27.79
C GLY A 185 -15.36 24.85 28.42
N GLU A 186 -16.35 25.42 27.73
CA GLU A 186 -17.71 25.62 28.23
C GLU A 186 -18.64 24.46 27.87
N LEU A 187 -19.50 24.04 28.80
CA LEU A 187 -20.49 22.97 28.56
C LEU A 187 -21.60 23.47 27.64
N GLU A 188 -21.76 22.83 26.48
CA GLU A 188 -22.76 23.20 25.47
C GLU A 188 -23.99 22.31 25.50
N PHE A 189 -23.77 21.00 25.61
CA PHE A 189 -24.84 20.03 25.47
C PHE A 189 -24.56 18.80 26.32
N LYS A 190 -25.64 18.22 26.87
CA LYS A 190 -25.59 16.94 27.57
C LYS A 190 -26.77 16.08 27.15
N ILE A 191 -26.53 14.78 27.08
CA ILE A 191 -27.56 13.82 26.68
C ILE A 191 -27.35 12.49 27.38
N ASP A 192 -28.46 11.82 27.64
CA ASP A 192 -28.52 10.44 28.09
C ASP A 192 -29.26 9.67 26.98
N LEU A 193 -28.54 8.82 26.25
CA LEU A 193 -29.08 8.12 25.08
C LEU A 193 -30.20 7.14 25.47
N SER A 194 -30.15 6.58 26.68
CA SER A 194 -31.19 5.71 27.22
C SER A 194 -32.54 6.44 27.28
N LYS A 195 -32.54 7.74 27.62
CA LYS A 195 -33.75 8.58 27.60
C LYS A 195 -34.28 8.87 26.19
N LYS A 196 -33.46 8.63 25.16
CA LYS A 196 -33.85 8.74 23.74
C LYS A 196 -34.24 7.40 23.12
N ARG A 197 -34.31 6.32 23.92
CA ARG A 197 -34.55 4.94 23.46
C ARG A 197 -33.47 4.47 22.48
N ILE A 198 -32.22 4.82 22.79
CA ILE A 198 -31.03 4.36 22.08
C ILE A 198 -30.25 3.51 23.09
N ASP A 199 -30.00 2.26 22.72
CA ASP A 199 -29.23 1.33 23.55
C ASP A 199 -27.78 1.81 23.69
N ALA A 200 -27.06 1.24 24.66
CA ALA A 200 -25.66 1.58 24.85
C ALA A 200 -24.85 1.26 23.60
N LEU A 201 -24.15 2.26 23.07
CA LEU A 201 -23.30 2.10 21.89
C LEU A 201 -22.11 1.21 22.23
N ALA A 202 -21.82 0.27 21.34
CA ALA A 202 -20.62 -0.56 21.44
C ALA A 202 -19.35 0.28 21.27
N ALA A 203 -18.20 -0.30 21.63
CA ALA A 203 -16.91 0.28 21.24
C ALA A 203 -16.82 0.35 19.71
N GLY A 204 -16.14 1.38 19.19
CA GLY A 204 -16.11 1.63 17.76
C GLY A 204 -15.03 2.60 17.35
N ARG A 205 -15.04 2.93 16.07
CA ARG A 205 -14.07 3.82 15.44
C ARG A 205 -14.37 5.28 15.77
N PHE A 206 -13.30 6.06 15.82
CA PHE A 206 -13.33 7.51 15.90
C PHE A 206 -12.95 8.10 14.55
N GLY A 207 -13.31 9.34 14.29
CA GLY A 207 -12.96 10.00 13.04
C GLY A 207 -13.50 11.41 12.93
N PHE A 208 -13.36 11.96 11.73
CA PHE A 208 -13.88 13.26 11.36
C PHE A 208 -14.86 13.12 10.20
N HIS A 209 -15.90 13.96 10.23
CA HIS A 209 -16.90 14.08 9.19
C HIS A 209 -16.92 15.50 8.64
N LEU A 210 -16.98 15.64 7.33
CA LEU A 210 -17.16 16.93 6.65
C LEU A 210 -18.41 16.87 5.78
N GLY A 211 -19.22 17.93 5.87
CA GLY A 211 -20.22 18.23 4.86
C GLY A 211 -19.57 18.80 3.58
N PRO A 212 -20.35 19.02 2.52
CA PRO A 212 -19.86 19.59 1.26
C PRO A 212 -19.23 20.98 1.49
N GLN A 213 -18.39 21.41 0.55
CA GLN A 213 -17.73 22.72 0.56
C GLN A 213 -16.98 23.05 1.88
N THR A 214 -16.46 22.05 2.58
CA THR A 214 -15.81 22.24 3.87
C THR A 214 -14.32 22.00 3.77
N LYS A 215 -13.51 22.88 4.37
CA LYS A 215 -12.09 22.65 4.60
C LYS A 215 -11.78 22.94 6.06
N ILE A 216 -11.12 22.00 6.74
CA ILE A 216 -10.72 22.16 8.14
C ILE A 216 -9.25 21.85 8.34
N LYS A 217 -8.68 22.47 9.37
CA LYS A 217 -7.43 22.08 10.01
C LYS A 217 -7.74 21.49 11.38
N ILE A 218 -7.00 20.44 11.73
CA ILE A 218 -7.09 19.77 13.03
C ILE A 218 -5.69 19.80 13.65
N ASP A 219 -5.59 20.32 14.86
CA ASP A 219 -4.29 20.42 15.54
C ASP A 219 -3.92 19.12 16.26
N TYR A 220 -4.90 18.40 16.80
CA TYR A 220 -4.67 17.14 17.50
C TYR A 220 -5.96 16.32 17.67
N LEU A 221 -5.80 15.03 17.97
CA LEU A 221 -6.85 14.17 18.51
C LEU A 221 -6.32 13.37 19.69
N TYR A 222 -6.86 13.63 20.88
CA TYR A 222 -6.53 12.93 22.12
C TYR A 222 -7.74 12.17 22.61
N ILE A 223 -7.53 10.93 23.04
CA ILE A 223 -8.56 10.11 23.68
C ILE A 223 -7.97 9.53 24.95
N SER A 224 -8.65 9.79 26.05
CA SER A 224 -8.25 9.37 27.39
C SER A 224 -9.33 8.46 27.99
N ALA A 225 -8.92 7.38 28.66
CA ALA A 225 -9.78 6.47 29.38
C ALA A 225 -9.76 6.78 30.89
N SER A 226 -10.71 6.19 31.63
CA SER A 226 -10.71 6.23 33.10
C SER A 226 -9.40 5.69 33.65
N LYS A 227 -8.97 6.19 34.81
CA LYS A 227 -7.80 5.70 35.56
C LYS A 227 -7.81 4.18 35.77
N HIS A 228 -8.99 3.56 35.84
CA HIS A 228 -9.17 2.14 36.10
C HIS A 228 -9.40 1.30 34.83
N TYR A 229 -9.23 1.90 33.65
CA TYR A 229 -9.34 1.16 32.40
C TYR A 229 -8.26 0.07 32.30
N THR A 230 -8.70 -1.12 31.92
CA THR A 230 -7.91 -2.37 31.84
C THR A 230 -8.08 -3.05 30.48
N GLY A 231 -8.60 -2.33 29.48
CA GLY A 231 -8.82 -2.85 28.14
C GLY A 231 -7.55 -2.87 27.29
N ARG A 232 -7.73 -3.12 25.99
CA ARG A 232 -6.65 -3.35 25.03
C ARG A 232 -5.60 -2.23 24.98
N ASN A 233 -6.03 -0.98 25.13
CA ASN A 233 -5.16 0.19 24.99
C ASN A 233 -4.63 0.70 26.33
N GLN A 234 -4.66 -0.13 27.38
CA GLN A 234 -4.19 0.26 28.70
C GLN A 234 -2.71 0.68 28.63
N LEU A 235 -2.41 1.89 29.13
CA LEU A 235 -1.02 2.27 29.41
C LEU A 235 -0.52 1.48 30.61
N LEU A 236 0.39 0.55 30.36
CA LEU A 236 1.14 -0.14 31.41
C LEU A 236 2.11 0.86 32.05
N LYS A 237 1.99 1.06 33.36
CA LYS A 237 3.01 1.76 34.14
C LYS A 237 4.18 0.80 34.35
N LEU A 238 5.06 0.74 33.35
CA LEU A 238 6.28 -0.05 33.41
C LEU A 238 7.26 0.60 34.40
N THR A 239 7.96 -0.24 35.14
CA THR A 239 9.12 0.17 35.94
C THR A 239 10.28 0.59 35.02
N GLU A 240 11.24 1.38 35.54
CA GLU A 240 12.42 1.77 34.75
C GLU A 240 13.21 0.56 34.22
N GLU A 241 13.21 -0.55 34.95
CA GLU A 241 13.87 -1.79 34.57
C GLU A 241 13.17 -2.47 33.39
N GLU A 242 11.85 -2.56 33.41
CA GLU A 242 11.04 -3.09 32.31
C GLU A 242 11.15 -2.21 31.05
N VAL A 243 11.17 -0.89 31.22
CA VAL A 243 11.41 0.06 30.12
C VAL A 243 12.80 -0.16 29.52
N LYS A 244 13.84 -0.31 30.32
CA LYS A 244 15.20 -0.62 29.83
C LYS A 244 15.25 -1.95 29.10
N ALA A 245 14.56 -2.97 29.60
CA ALA A 245 14.47 -4.28 28.96
C ALA A 245 13.82 -4.18 27.57
N ILE A 246 12.68 -3.49 27.47
CA ILE A 246 11.96 -3.27 26.21
C ILE A 246 12.77 -2.43 25.23
N ILE A 247 13.46 -1.38 25.68
CA ILE A 247 14.34 -0.57 24.82
C ILE A 247 15.49 -1.44 24.27
N THR A 248 16.07 -2.28 25.11
CA THR A 248 17.16 -3.20 24.71
C THR A 248 16.66 -4.24 23.71
N GLU A 249 15.45 -4.74 23.88
CA GLU A 249 14.84 -5.68 22.94
C GLU A 249 14.50 -5.00 21.61
N ASN A 250 13.89 -3.81 21.64
CA ASN A 250 13.58 -3.04 20.44
C ASN A 250 14.82 -2.64 19.64
N THR A 251 15.91 -2.28 20.30
CA THR A 251 17.19 -1.99 19.62
C THR A 251 17.74 -3.22 18.93
N LYS A 252 17.76 -4.38 19.61
CA LYS A 252 18.14 -5.67 18.98
C LYS A 252 17.26 -6.03 17.79
N LEU A 253 15.94 -5.85 17.91
CA LEU A 253 15.00 -6.12 16.82
C LEU A 253 15.21 -5.17 15.63
N LYS A 254 15.48 -3.88 15.89
CA LYS A 254 15.77 -2.89 14.86
C LYS A 254 17.07 -3.21 14.12
N ASP A 255 18.10 -3.63 14.84
CA ASP A 255 19.37 -4.04 14.24
C ASP A 255 19.23 -5.32 13.42
N LYS A 256 18.46 -6.30 13.92
CA LYS A 256 18.12 -7.51 13.17
C LYS A 256 17.37 -7.18 11.88
N LYS A 257 16.35 -6.31 11.96
CA LYS A 257 15.58 -5.87 10.79
C LYS A 257 16.47 -5.22 9.74
N LYS A 258 17.36 -4.30 10.14
CA LYS A 258 18.34 -3.70 9.22
C LYS A 258 19.25 -4.75 8.58
N SER A 259 19.71 -5.73 9.35
CA SER A 259 20.54 -6.81 8.82
C SER A 259 19.78 -7.67 7.81
N ASP A 260 18.49 -7.93 8.03
CA ASP A 260 17.66 -8.73 7.13
C ASP A 260 17.34 -7.93 5.85
N GLU A 261 17.05 -6.62 5.96
CA GLU A 261 16.90 -5.71 4.80
C GLU A 261 18.16 -5.66 3.93
N ILE A 262 19.35 -5.61 4.56
CA ILE A 262 20.63 -5.64 3.82
C ILE A 262 20.80 -6.97 3.04
N LYS A 263 20.46 -8.11 3.66
CA LYS A 263 20.52 -9.41 2.98
C LYS A 263 19.55 -9.49 1.81
N GLU A 264 18.33 -9.00 1.98
CA GLU A 264 17.32 -8.97 0.92
C GLU A 264 17.76 -8.09 -0.25
N ILE A 265 18.37 -6.93 0.02
CA ILE A 265 18.99 -6.08 -1.01
C ILE A 265 20.13 -6.80 -1.74
N GLU A 266 20.97 -7.56 -1.04
CA GLU A 266 22.04 -8.34 -1.67
C GLU A 266 21.50 -9.47 -2.54
N GLU A 267 20.45 -10.16 -2.11
CA GLU A 267 19.77 -11.19 -2.91
C GLU A 267 19.14 -10.59 -4.16
N LEU A 268 18.41 -9.47 -4.03
CA LEU A 268 17.83 -8.75 -5.16
C LEU A 268 18.90 -8.29 -6.15
N LYS A 269 20.06 -7.79 -5.67
CA LYS A 269 21.18 -7.44 -6.55
C LYS A 269 21.72 -8.63 -7.34
N LYS A 270 21.80 -9.82 -6.72
CA LYS A 270 22.20 -11.05 -7.42
C LYS A 270 21.18 -11.43 -8.49
N VAL A 271 19.90 -11.32 -8.19
CA VAL A 271 18.81 -11.59 -9.16
C VAL A 271 18.87 -10.60 -10.31
N ILE A 272 19.02 -9.29 -10.04
CA ILE A 272 19.17 -8.26 -11.07
C ILE A 272 20.37 -8.57 -11.97
N SER A 273 21.53 -8.90 -11.40
CA SER A 273 22.72 -9.27 -12.19
C SER A 273 22.48 -10.49 -13.08
N LEU A 274 21.74 -11.49 -12.60
CA LEU A 274 21.39 -12.67 -13.38
C LEU A 274 20.45 -12.32 -14.54
N VAL A 275 19.44 -11.47 -14.29
CA VAL A 275 18.51 -10.97 -15.32
C VAL A 275 19.25 -10.11 -16.35
N GLU A 276 20.15 -9.23 -15.93
CA GLU A 276 20.97 -8.42 -16.85
C GLU A 276 21.83 -9.29 -17.77
N ASN A 277 22.43 -10.37 -17.24
CA ASN A 277 23.19 -11.31 -18.04
C ASN A 277 22.30 -12.06 -19.04
N GLN A 278 21.13 -12.54 -18.62
CA GLN A 278 20.18 -13.19 -19.52
C GLN A 278 19.70 -12.25 -20.62
N LEU A 279 19.45 -10.97 -20.30
CA LEU A 279 19.02 -9.96 -21.25
C LEU A 279 20.12 -9.68 -22.29
N LYS A 280 21.38 -9.66 -21.86
CA LYS A 280 22.54 -9.54 -22.76
C LYS A 280 22.68 -10.74 -23.70
N GLU A 281 22.53 -11.97 -23.20
CA GLU A 281 22.55 -13.19 -24.01
C GLU A 281 21.40 -13.22 -25.03
N LEU A 282 20.21 -12.79 -24.61
CA LEU A 282 19.04 -12.68 -25.47
C LEU A 282 19.26 -11.65 -26.58
N HIS A 283 19.83 -10.48 -26.26
CA HIS A 283 20.19 -9.49 -27.29
C HIS A 283 21.21 -10.05 -28.29
N GLN A 284 22.26 -10.72 -27.83
CA GLN A 284 23.24 -11.34 -28.72
C GLN A 284 22.60 -12.41 -29.63
N THR A 285 21.70 -13.21 -29.07
CA THR A 285 20.95 -14.23 -29.82
C THR A 285 20.03 -13.57 -30.85
N ASN A 286 19.31 -12.52 -30.47
CA ASN A 286 18.42 -11.77 -31.35
C ASN A 286 19.19 -11.08 -32.48
N ASP A 287 20.34 -10.48 -32.20
CA ASP A 287 21.22 -9.89 -33.22
C ASP A 287 21.73 -10.95 -34.20
N SER A 288 22.11 -12.13 -33.68
CA SER A 288 22.51 -13.27 -34.52
C SER A 288 21.38 -13.77 -35.40
N LEU A 289 20.16 -13.92 -34.85
CA LEU A 289 18.98 -14.33 -35.61
C LEU A 289 18.58 -13.28 -36.66
N MET A 290 18.69 -11.99 -36.32
CA MET A 290 18.43 -10.91 -37.27
C MET A 290 19.41 -10.94 -38.43
N LYS A 291 20.71 -11.19 -38.16
CA LYS A 291 21.72 -11.37 -39.20
C LYS A 291 21.40 -12.58 -40.09
N GLN A 292 21.07 -13.72 -39.49
CA GLN A 292 20.67 -14.92 -40.24
C GLN A 292 19.42 -14.67 -41.10
N ASN A 293 18.42 -13.98 -40.57
CA ASN A 293 17.23 -13.61 -41.34
C ASN A 293 17.58 -12.69 -42.52
N LEU A 294 18.47 -11.71 -42.34
CA LEU A 294 18.94 -10.86 -43.44
C LEU A 294 19.71 -11.65 -44.50
N GLU A 295 20.52 -12.63 -44.11
CA GLU A 295 21.20 -13.54 -45.03
C GLU A 295 20.22 -14.44 -45.80
N LEU A 296 19.06 -14.76 -45.19
CA LEU A 296 18.02 -15.60 -45.77
C LEU A 296 16.96 -14.84 -46.59
N GLU A 297 16.83 -13.51 -46.44
CA GLU A 297 15.88 -12.67 -47.20
C GLU A 297 15.98 -12.86 -48.72
N PRO A 298 17.18 -12.84 -49.35
CA PRO A 298 17.31 -13.08 -50.79
C PRO A 298 16.74 -14.44 -51.22
N PHE A 299 16.85 -15.47 -50.38
CA PHE A 299 16.30 -16.79 -50.67
C PHE A 299 14.77 -16.83 -50.49
N ARG A 300 14.23 -16.05 -49.55
CA ARG A 300 12.78 -15.91 -49.36
C ARG A 300 12.13 -15.26 -50.58
N GLU A 301 12.72 -14.20 -51.11
CA GLU A 301 12.25 -13.54 -52.34
C GLU A 301 12.33 -14.49 -53.54
N LEU A 302 13.41 -15.27 -53.66
CA LEU A 302 13.56 -16.30 -54.70
C LEU A 302 12.54 -17.45 -54.57
N MET A 303 12.18 -17.84 -53.34
CA MET A 303 11.17 -18.89 -53.09
C MET A 303 9.71 -18.41 -53.19
N GLY A 304 9.46 -17.10 -53.16
CA GLY A 304 8.11 -16.54 -53.26
C GLY A 304 7.45 -16.83 -54.62
N ASP A 305 8.15 -16.49 -55.70
CA ASP A 305 7.60 -16.56 -57.06
C ASP A 305 8.05 -17.81 -57.86
N ASN A 306 9.10 -18.53 -57.41
CA ASN A 306 9.75 -19.60 -58.18
C ASN A 306 10.02 -20.90 -57.39
N LYS A 307 9.09 -21.29 -56.51
CA LYS A 307 9.18 -22.52 -55.68
C LYS A 307 9.54 -23.78 -56.46
N ASP A 308 8.95 -23.99 -57.64
CA ASP A 308 9.20 -25.18 -58.47
C ASP A 308 10.59 -25.17 -59.12
N PHE A 309 11.10 -23.99 -59.50
CA PHE A 309 12.45 -23.85 -60.08
C PHE A 309 13.53 -24.11 -59.02
N ILE A 310 13.37 -23.57 -57.82
CA ILE A 310 14.33 -23.77 -56.72
C ILE A 310 14.30 -25.20 -56.20
N TYR A 311 13.13 -25.85 -56.14
CA TYR A 311 13.03 -27.28 -55.81
C TYR A 311 13.77 -28.15 -56.84
N THR A 312 13.58 -27.85 -58.12
CA THR A 312 14.25 -28.58 -59.22
C THR A 312 15.77 -28.38 -59.16
N LEU A 313 16.23 -27.15 -58.98
CA LEU A 313 17.66 -26.83 -58.85
C LEU A 313 18.30 -27.50 -57.63
N SER A 314 17.58 -27.54 -56.50
CA SER A 314 18.05 -28.21 -55.28
C SER A 314 18.20 -29.72 -55.48
N LYS A 315 17.26 -30.35 -56.19
CA LYS A 315 17.30 -31.77 -56.52
C LYS A 315 18.41 -32.10 -57.52
N ASP A 316 18.63 -31.23 -58.50
CA ASP A 316 19.72 -31.37 -59.47
C ASP A 316 21.09 -31.22 -58.79
N LEU A 317 21.24 -30.26 -57.89
CA LEU A 317 22.45 -30.09 -57.07
C LEU A 317 22.69 -31.30 -56.16
N GLU A 318 21.65 -31.85 -55.53
CA GLU A 318 21.76 -33.06 -54.71
C GLU A 318 22.26 -34.25 -55.55
N ASN A 319 21.72 -34.40 -56.77
CA ASN A 319 22.17 -35.43 -57.71
C ASN A 319 23.63 -35.21 -58.15
N GLU A 320 24.04 -33.96 -58.37
CA GLU A 320 25.41 -33.62 -58.76
C GLU A 320 26.41 -33.87 -57.61
N ILE A 321 26.03 -33.58 -56.36
CA ILE A 321 26.82 -33.92 -55.16
C ILE A 321 26.96 -35.43 -55.01
N LYS A 322 25.87 -36.20 -55.18
CA LYS A 322 25.92 -37.67 -55.14
C LYS A 322 26.83 -38.23 -56.23
N SER A 323 26.71 -37.71 -57.46
CA SER A 323 27.57 -38.08 -58.58
C SER A 323 29.05 -37.78 -58.29
N THR A 324 29.34 -36.58 -57.79
CA THR A 324 30.71 -36.16 -57.42
C THR A 324 31.30 -37.03 -56.31
N THR A 325 30.48 -37.43 -55.33
CA THR A 325 30.91 -38.32 -54.23
C THR A 325 31.25 -39.71 -54.76
N THR A 326 30.40 -40.25 -55.64
CA THR A 326 30.64 -41.54 -56.31
C THR A 326 31.92 -41.51 -57.15
N LEU A 327 32.14 -40.43 -57.90
CA LEU A 327 33.35 -40.23 -58.69
C LEU A 327 34.61 -40.15 -57.80
N LYS A 328 34.53 -39.50 -56.63
CA LYS A 328 35.64 -39.46 -55.66
C LYS A 328 35.99 -40.84 -55.13
N GLU A 329 34.99 -41.66 -54.80
CA GLU A 329 35.19 -43.04 -54.34
C GLU A 329 35.81 -43.93 -55.43
N LEU A 330 35.32 -43.80 -56.68
CA LEU A 330 35.91 -44.46 -57.85
C LEU A 330 37.37 -44.05 -58.06
N ASN A 331 37.67 -42.75 -58.00
CA ASN A 331 39.04 -42.26 -58.13
C ASN A 331 39.97 -42.80 -57.03
N LYS A 332 39.48 -42.87 -55.79
CA LYS A 332 40.25 -43.47 -54.69
C LYS A 332 40.55 -44.95 -54.96
N THR A 333 39.56 -45.71 -55.38
CA THR A 333 39.71 -47.14 -55.71
C THR A 333 40.69 -47.35 -56.87
N LEU A 334 40.68 -46.47 -57.87
CA LEU A 334 41.63 -46.48 -58.98
C LEU A 334 43.05 -46.18 -58.52
N ILE A 335 43.24 -45.18 -57.65
CA ILE A 335 44.55 -44.85 -57.06
C ILE A 335 45.10 -46.06 -56.28
N ASP A 336 44.29 -46.65 -55.40
CA ASP A 336 44.69 -47.83 -54.62
C ASP A 336 45.08 -49.01 -55.53
N SER A 337 44.35 -49.19 -56.63
CA SER A 337 44.64 -50.23 -57.63
C SER A 337 45.95 -49.97 -58.38
N ILE A 338 46.24 -48.70 -58.71
CA ILE A 338 47.50 -48.29 -59.34
C ILE A 338 48.68 -48.54 -58.38
N GLU A 339 48.54 -48.21 -57.10
CA GLU A 339 49.58 -48.46 -56.09
C GLU A 339 49.87 -49.97 -55.94
N ILE A 340 48.83 -50.80 -55.88
CA ILE A 340 48.98 -52.27 -55.82
C ILE A 340 49.72 -52.79 -57.06
N LEU A 341 49.36 -52.31 -58.26
CA LEU A 341 50.04 -52.69 -59.50
C LEU A 341 51.51 -52.27 -59.49
N HIS A 342 51.80 -51.07 -58.98
CA HIS A 342 53.16 -50.56 -58.88
C HIS A 342 54.02 -51.39 -57.91
N GLU A 343 53.46 -51.80 -56.76
CA GLU A 343 54.14 -52.71 -55.82
C GLU A 343 54.35 -54.10 -56.41
N LYS A 344 53.36 -54.67 -57.10
CA LYS A 344 53.53 -55.94 -57.83
C LYS A 344 54.62 -55.85 -58.89
N GLN A 345 54.71 -54.73 -59.60
CA GLN A 345 55.76 -54.50 -60.59
C GLN A 345 57.14 -54.40 -59.94
N LYS A 346 57.27 -53.75 -58.78
CA LYS A 346 58.53 -53.74 -58.01
C LYS A 346 58.92 -55.13 -57.56
N LEU A 347 57.97 -55.90 -57.03
CA LEU A 347 58.21 -57.27 -56.57
C LEU A 347 58.68 -58.16 -57.72
N PHE A 348 58.00 -58.09 -58.86
CA PHE A 348 58.38 -58.80 -60.08
C PHE A 348 59.79 -58.43 -60.56
N LYS A 349 60.14 -57.14 -60.57
CA LYS A 349 61.51 -56.70 -60.90
C LYS A 349 62.55 -57.30 -59.95
N LEU A 350 62.22 -57.43 -58.66
CA LEU A 350 63.10 -57.95 -57.62
C LEU A 350 63.26 -59.48 -57.72
N GLU A 351 62.18 -60.20 -58.00
CA GLU A 351 62.20 -61.63 -58.31
C GLU A 351 62.99 -61.92 -59.59
N TYR A 352 62.79 -61.12 -60.64
CA TYR A 352 63.55 -61.22 -61.89
C TYR A 352 65.05 -60.99 -61.65
N LEU A 353 65.42 -60.01 -60.81
CA LEU A 353 66.81 -59.76 -60.41
C LEU A 353 67.40 -60.97 -59.65
N LYS A 354 66.65 -61.54 -58.71
CA LYS A 354 67.07 -62.75 -57.98
C LYS A 354 67.26 -63.94 -58.91
N ALA A 355 66.38 -64.12 -59.89
CA ALA A 355 66.49 -65.17 -60.90
C ALA A 355 67.74 -65.00 -61.78
N ILE A 356 68.07 -63.75 -62.18
CA ILE A 356 69.32 -63.46 -62.88
C ILE A 356 70.54 -63.75 -61.98
N GLU A 357 70.48 -63.40 -60.70
CA GLU A 357 71.58 -63.69 -59.76
C GLU A 357 71.78 -65.19 -59.49
N SER A 358 70.71 -65.99 -59.44
CA SER A 358 70.82 -67.45 -59.30
C SER A 358 71.46 -68.07 -60.54
N ILE A 359 71.06 -67.65 -61.75
CA ILE A 359 71.70 -68.08 -63.01
C ILE A 359 73.18 -67.69 -63.04
N ARG A 360 73.52 -66.49 -62.54
CA ARG A 360 74.92 -66.02 -62.45
C ARG A 360 75.75 -66.78 -61.40
N LYS A 361 75.13 -67.33 -60.36
CA LYS A 361 75.78 -68.18 -59.35
C LYS A 361 75.98 -69.61 -59.84
N GLU A 362 75.06 -70.17 -60.62
CA GLU A 362 75.24 -71.47 -61.27
C GLU A 362 76.41 -71.45 -62.26
N HIS A 363 76.52 -70.41 -63.09
CA HIS A 363 77.67 -70.25 -64.00
C HIS A 363 79.03 -70.04 -63.30
N LYS A 364 79.06 -69.65 -62.01
CA LYS A 364 80.31 -69.56 -61.22
C LYS A 364 80.73 -70.89 -60.58
N LYS A 365 79.82 -71.88 -60.48
CA LYS A 365 80.16 -73.23 -60.00
C LYS A 365 80.77 -74.09 -61.11
N ASP A 366 80.38 -73.87 -62.36
CA ASP A 366 80.92 -74.62 -63.52
C ASP A 366 82.28 -74.10 -64.03
N THR A 367 82.97 -73.22 -63.30
CA THR A 367 84.33 -72.75 -63.64
C THR A 367 85.40 -73.13 -62.62
N ILE A 368 85.08 -73.98 -61.64
CA ILE A 368 86.07 -74.65 -60.77
C ILE A 368 85.78 -76.16 -60.81
N GLU A 369 86.14 -76.78 -61.93
CA GLU A 369 86.74 -78.12 -62.00
C GLU A 369 87.62 -78.18 -63.26
#